data_AF-A0A926U798-F1
#
_entry.id   AF-A0A926U798-F1
#
_cell.length_a   1.000
_cell.length_b   1.000
_cell.length_c   1.000
_cell.angle_alpha   90.00
_cell.angle_beta   90.00
_cell.angle_gamma   90.00
#
_symmetry.space_group_name_H-M   'P 1'
#
loop_
_entity.id
_entity.type
_entity.pdbx_description
1 polymer ?
#
loop_
_entity_poly.entity_id
_entity_poly.type
_entity_poly.pdbx_seq_one_letter_code
_entity_poly.pdbx_strand_id
1 'polypeptide(L)'
;MMKFKWSLRIASAIATCAIVLMTPQLARSQSAQTPLPAVARSCINSTFVARYSLIGTTQVAGETFYLLETFEQGETAPEFADTLVISVANQRCRERYFDPSGEGGSLSSAIPQAAARQLTLQAYQREIAQVGRSHVQQTIDDLAADAQGVVTWPDEEVWAIRQLGLRLPANVRVAPQSGGVQR
;
A
#
# COMPACT_ATOMS: atom_id res chain seq x y z
N MET A 1 23.35 -7.03 -10.99
CA MET A 1 23.89 -5.65 -11.00
C MET A 1 24.30 -5.26 -12.41
N MET A 2 23.56 -4.37 -13.08
CA MET A 2 23.94 -3.83 -14.39
C MET A 2 23.74 -2.31 -14.39
N LYS A 3 24.82 -1.57 -14.64
CA LYS A 3 24.86 -0.11 -14.78
C LYS A 3 24.79 0.24 -16.27
N PHE A 4 23.77 0.99 -16.69
CA PHE A 4 23.72 1.54 -18.04
C PHE A 4 24.10 3.03 -18.04
N LYS A 5 25.26 3.33 -18.65
CA LYS A 5 25.73 4.68 -19.00
C LYS A 5 24.99 5.14 -20.26
N TRP A 6 24.36 6.30 -20.22
CA TRP A 6 23.85 6.99 -21.40
C TRP A 6 24.69 8.24 -21.66
N SER A 7 25.46 8.20 -22.74
CA SER A 7 26.11 9.37 -23.34
C SER A 7 25.19 9.88 -24.44
N LEU A 8 24.57 11.05 -24.26
CA LEU A 8 23.83 11.71 -25.32
C LEU A 8 24.37 13.14 -25.49
N ARG A 9 25.11 13.34 -26.58
CA ARG A 9 25.43 14.67 -27.12
C ARG A 9 24.19 15.14 -27.87
N ILE A 10 23.62 16.27 -27.46
CA ILE A 10 22.67 17.00 -28.30
C ILE A 10 23.14 18.44 -28.40
N ALA A 11 23.29 18.87 -29.65
CA ALA A 11 23.73 20.17 -30.08
C ALA A 11 22.68 21.24 -29.80
N SER A 12 23.16 22.41 -29.39
CA SER A 12 22.38 23.63 -29.27
C SER A 12 21.92 24.14 -30.63
N ALA A 13 20.63 24.43 -30.78
CA ALA A 13 20.14 25.40 -31.74
C ALA A 13 19.09 26.26 -31.04
N ILE A 14 19.46 27.53 -30.85
CA ILE A 14 18.64 28.60 -30.29
C ILE A 14 17.70 29.07 -31.40
N ALA A 15 16.39 29.03 -31.14
CA ALA A 15 15.40 29.76 -31.91
C ALA A 15 14.48 30.50 -30.95
N THR A 16 14.77 31.78 -30.78
CA THR A 16 13.99 32.74 -29.99
C THR A 16 12.69 33.04 -30.72
N CYS A 17 11.58 32.46 -30.27
CA CYS A 17 10.24 32.93 -30.58
C CYS A 17 9.55 33.26 -29.26
N ALA A 18 9.38 34.56 -29.02
CA ALA A 18 8.58 35.07 -27.92
C ALA A 18 7.10 34.75 -28.20
N ILE A 19 6.65 33.60 -27.69
CA ILE A 19 5.23 33.30 -27.53
C ILE A 19 5.00 33.31 -26.02
N VAL A 20 4.22 34.28 -25.56
CA VAL A 20 3.63 34.27 -24.21
C VAL A 20 2.60 33.15 -24.21
N LEU A 21 3.08 31.91 -24.07
CA LEU A 21 2.25 30.78 -23.74
C LEU A 21 1.94 30.92 -22.26
N MET A 22 0.66 31.20 -21.97
CA MET A 22 0.06 30.84 -20.69
C MET A 22 0.45 29.39 -20.41
N THR A 23 1.46 29.20 -19.59
CA THR A 23 1.82 27.88 -19.09
C THR A 23 0.63 27.46 -18.22
N PRO A 24 -0.13 26.39 -18.58
CA PRO A 24 -0.95 25.75 -17.58
C PRO A 24 0.04 25.32 -16.50
N GLN A 25 0.01 25.98 -15.35
CA GLN A 25 0.67 25.51 -14.17
C GLN A 25 0.13 24.10 -13.96
N LEU A 26 0.93 23.10 -14.34
CA LEU A 26 0.79 21.75 -13.87
C LEU A 26 0.97 21.87 -12.36
N ALA A 27 -0.14 22.09 -11.67
CA ALA A 27 -0.25 21.88 -10.26
C ALA A 27 0.17 20.44 -10.05
N ARG A 28 1.44 20.24 -9.68
CA ARG A 28 1.87 19.02 -9.01
C ARG A 28 0.96 18.93 -7.80
N SER A 29 -0.08 18.11 -7.90
CA SER A 29 -0.84 17.63 -6.78
C SER A 29 0.13 16.83 -5.92
N GLN A 30 0.92 17.51 -5.09
CA GLN A 30 1.45 16.91 -3.89
C GLN A 30 0.19 16.56 -3.09
N SER A 31 -0.21 15.29 -3.13
CA SER A 31 -1.27 14.80 -2.27
C SER A 31 -0.82 15.11 -0.85
N ALA A 32 -1.38 16.15 -0.25
CA ALA A 32 -1.19 16.43 1.15
C ALA A 32 -1.64 15.16 1.88
N GLN A 33 -0.69 14.40 2.42
CA GLN A 33 -1.00 13.22 3.21
C GLN A 33 -1.88 13.73 4.36
N THR A 34 -3.13 13.28 4.39
CA THR A 34 -4.05 13.69 5.45
C THR A 34 -3.43 13.26 6.78
N PRO A 35 -3.12 14.19 7.69
CA PRO A 35 -2.41 13.84 8.91
C PRO A 35 -3.28 12.91 9.77
N LEU A 36 -2.66 11.92 10.40
CA LEU A 36 -3.38 11.02 11.30
C LEU A 36 -3.98 11.80 12.48
N PRO A 37 -5.25 11.54 12.85
CA PRO A 37 -5.85 12.12 14.05
C PRO A 37 -5.02 11.83 15.30
N ALA A 38 -5.02 12.75 16.28
CA ALA A 38 -4.23 12.61 17.50
C ALA A 38 -4.50 11.30 18.25
N VAL A 39 -5.76 10.85 18.28
CA VAL A 39 -6.14 9.57 18.87
C VAL A 39 -5.51 8.39 18.14
N ALA A 40 -5.46 8.40 16.81
CA ALA A 40 -4.80 7.33 16.05
C ALA A 40 -3.29 7.30 16.32
N ARG A 41 -2.66 8.49 16.39
CA ARG A 41 -1.23 8.61 16.70
C ARG A 41 -0.85 8.06 18.07
N SER A 42 -1.78 7.98 19.03
CA SER A 42 -1.48 7.43 20.36
C SER A 42 -1.23 5.91 20.36
N CYS A 43 -1.59 5.19 19.29
CA CYS A 43 -1.21 3.78 19.13
C CYS A 43 0.20 3.60 18.56
N ILE A 44 0.79 4.64 17.98
CA ILE A 44 2.08 4.52 17.32
C ILE A 44 3.16 4.63 18.40
N ASN A 45 3.84 3.51 18.66
CA ASN A 45 4.91 3.49 19.65
C ASN A 45 6.17 4.20 19.08
N SER A 46 6.35 5.46 19.46
CA SER A 46 7.47 6.29 19.01
C SER A 46 8.84 5.83 19.50
N THR A 47 8.91 4.83 20.39
CA THR A 47 10.18 4.20 20.77
C THR A 47 10.74 3.33 19.64
N PHE A 48 9.87 2.72 18.82
CA PHE A 48 10.25 1.83 17.73
C PHE A 48 9.98 2.46 16.36
N VAL A 49 8.87 3.20 16.24
CA VAL A 49 8.47 3.83 14.98
C VAL A 49 9.04 5.24 14.89
N ALA A 50 10.05 5.41 14.04
CA ALA A 50 10.66 6.72 13.77
C ALA A 50 9.83 7.54 12.77
N ARG A 51 9.20 6.87 11.80
CA ARG A 51 8.33 7.48 10.80
C ARG A 51 7.24 6.51 10.36
N TYR A 52 6.17 7.05 9.79
CA TYR A 52 5.10 6.24 9.20
C TYR A 52 4.59 6.86 7.91
N SER A 53 3.96 6.04 7.07
CA SER A 53 3.26 6.44 5.86
C SER A 53 1.85 5.87 5.88
N LEU A 54 0.83 6.72 5.73
CA LEU A 54 -0.55 6.26 5.64
C LEU A 54 -0.77 5.61 4.27
N ILE A 55 -1.19 4.35 4.28
CA ILE A 55 -1.55 3.59 3.08
C ILE A 55 -3.02 3.82 2.75
N GLY A 56 -3.89 3.64 3.76
CA GLY A 56 -5.33 3.71 3.56
C GLY A 56 -6.12 3.84 4.85
N THR A 57 -7.36 4.27 4.72
CA THR A 57 -8.31 4.38 5.83
C THR A 57 -9.68 3.88 5.42
N THR A 58 -10.42 3.29 6.35
CA THR A 58 -11.80 2.85 6.11
C THR A 58 -12.60 2.89 7.41
N GLN A 59 -13.92 3.02 7.30
CA GLN A 59 -14.82 2.97 8.45
C GLN A 59 -15.77 1.79 8.29
N VAL A 60 -15.83 0.93 9.31
CA VAL A 60 -16.72 -0.24 9.34
C VAL A 60 -17.36 -0.32 10.72
N ALA A 61 -18.69 -0.44 10.77
CA ALA A 61 -19.47 -0.60 12.01
C ALA A 61 -19.15 0.44 13.11
N GLY A 62 -18.89 1.70 12.73
CA GLY A 62 -18.58 2.79 13.67
C GLY A 62 -17.13 2.84 14.16
N GLU A 63 -16.26 1.97 13.65
CA GLU A 63 -14.82 1.95 13.93
C GLU A 63 -14.04 2.37 12.69
N THR A 64 -13.07 3.28 12.85
CA THR A 64 -12.18 3.72 11.76
C THR A 64 -10.86 2.97 11.84
N PHE A 65 -10.50 2.30 10.75
CA PHE A 65 -9.25 1.56 10.60
C PHE A 65 -8.25 2.37 9.76
N TYR A 66 -6.97 2.23 10.08
CA TYR A 66 -5.86 2.85 9.37
C TYR A 66 -4.81 1.76 9.08
N LEU A 67 -4.39 1.66 7.83
CA LEU A 67 -3.25 0.85 7.41
C LEU A 67 -2.04 1.76 7.23
N LEU A 68 -0.96 1.45 7.93
CA LEU A 68 0.27 2.22 7.96
C LEU A 68 1.44 1.33 7.55
N GLU A 69 2.36 1.90 6.79
CA GLU A 69 3.75 1.45 6.78
C GLU A 69 4.48 2.18 7.91
N THR A 70 5.20 1.45 8.75
CA THR A 70 6.06 2.01 9.80
C THR A 70 7.51 1.67 9.53
N PHE A 71 8.42 2.52 10.00
CA PHE A 71 9.84 2.36 9.76
C PHE A 71 10.64 2.70 11.01
N GLU A 72 11.68 1.91 11.26
CA GLU A 72 12.61 2.14 12.35
C GLU A 72 13.61 3.28 12.02
N GLN A 73 14.46 3.60 12.99
CA GLN A 73 15.44 4.66 12.83
C GLN A 73 16.50 4.31 11.78
N GLY A 74 16.64 5.16 10.76
CA GLY A 74 17.62 4.97 9.68
C GLY A 74 17.08 4.21 8.47
N GLU A 75 15.91 3.57 8.60
CA GLU A 75 15.24 2.93 7.49
C GLU A 75 14.52 3.97 6.63
N THR A 76 14.80 3.96 5.33
CA THR A 76 14.20 4.91 4.37
C THR A 76 13.52 4.22 3.21
N ALA A 77 13.82 2.94 2.99
CA ALA A 77 13.38 2.21 1.83
C ALA A 77 12.07 1.42 2.13
N PRO A 78 11.09 1.38 1.21
CA PRO A 78 9.82 0.69 1.41
C PRO A 78 9.93 -0.81 1.70
N GLU A 79 11.00 -1.47 1.24
CA GLU A 79 11.24 -2.89 1.50
C GLU A 79 11.55 -3.23 2.97
N PHE A 80 11.83 -2.21 3.79
CA PHE A 80 11.99 -2.33 5.24
C PHE A 80 10.78 -1.77 5.99
N ALA A 81 9.65 -1.56 5.32
CA ALA A 81 8.44 -1.09 5.98
C ALA A 81 7.75 -2.23 6.71
N ASP A 82 7.50 -2.03 8.00
CA ASP A 82 6.60 -2.89 8.77
C ASP A 82 5.15 -2.53 8.45
N THR A 83 4.26 -3.52 8.52
CA THR A 83 2.82 -3.29 8.37
C THR A 83 2.17 -3.10 9.73
N LEU A 84 1.52 -1.96 9.95
CA LEU A 84 0.76 -1.64 11.16
C LEU A 84 -0.69 -1.32 10.81
N VAL A 85 -1.63 -2.05 11.44
CA VAL A 85 -3.06 -1.68 11.44
C VAL A 85 -3.48 -1.22 12.81
N ILE A 86 -4.03 -0.01 12.86
CA ILE A 86 -4.66 0.55 14.05
C ILE A 86 -6.13 0.85 13.78
N SER A 87 -6.90 0.94 14.86
CA SER A 87 -8.32 1.23 14.81
C SER A 87 -8.70 2.24 15.87
N VAL A 88 -9.68 3.08 15.58
CA VAL A 88 -10.21 4.10 16.49
C VAL A 88 -11.72 3.95 16.60
N ALA A 89 -12.20 3.77 17.83
CA ALA A 89 -13.62 3.79 18.18
C ALA A 89 -13.79 4.47 19.54
N ASN A 90 -14.82 5.30 19.71
CA ASN A 90 -15.13 5.97 20.98
C ASN A 90 -13.93 6.70 21.62
N GLN A 91 -13.16 7.45 20.82
CA GLN A 91 -11.95 8.18 21.25
C GLN A 91 -10.84 7.27 21.83
N ARG A 92 -10.87 5.97 21.56
CA ARG A 92 -9.84 5.02 21.95
C ARG A 92 -9.20 4.42 20.71
N CYS A 93 -7.87 4.35 20.73
CA CYS A 93 -7.11 3.68 19.70
C CYS A 93 -6.72 2.27 20.17
N ARG A 94 -6.72 1.32 19.23
CA ARG A 94 -6.22 -0.04 19.44
C ARG A 94 -5.34 -0.45 18.26
N GLU A 95 -4.17 -0.99 18.57
CA GLU A 95 -3.40 -1.79 17.63
C GLU A 95 -4.17 -3.08 17.33
N ARG A 96 -4.29 -3.41 16.05
CA ARG A 96 -5.00 -4.61 15.57
C ARG A 96 -4.04 -5.63 15.00
N TYR A 97 -3.02 -5.16 14.31
CA TYR A 97 -2.04 -5.98 13.61
C TYR A 97 -0.71 -5.24 13.55
N PHE A 98 0.38 -5.95 13.81
CA PHE A 98 1.73 -5.48 13.61
C PHE A 98 2.55 -6.64 13.06
N ASP A 99 3.12 -6.44 11.87
CA ASP A 99 4.01 -7.40 11.22
C ASP A 99 5.35 -6.75 10.92
N PRO A 100 6.35 -6.98 11.80
CA PRO A 100 7.69 -6.46 11.63
C PRO A 100 8.53 -7.23 10.60
N SER A 101 8.02 -8.35 10.08
CA SER A 101 8.74 -9.16 9.10
C SER A 101 8.45 -8.72 7.66
N GLY A 102 7.34 -7.99 7.46
CA GLY A 102 6.82 -7.67 6.13
C GLY A 102 6.44 -8.91 5.31
N GLU A 103 6.42 -10.11 5.92
CA GLU A 103 6.12 -11.37 5.21
C GLU A 103 4.64 -11.51 4.83
N GLY A 104 3.79 -10.57 5.26
CA GLY A 104 2.48 -10.36 4.66
C GLY A 104 1.45 -11.37 5.17
N GLY A 105 1.04 -11.19 6.43
CA GLY A 105 -0.13 -11.89 6.96
C GLY A 105 -1.45 -11.31 6.43
N SER A 106 -2.47 -12.17 6.37
CA SER A 106 -3.83 -11.76 6.04
C SER A 106 -4.36 -10.74 7.06
N LEU A 107 -4.73 -9.54 6.61
CA LEU A 107 -5.31 -8.51 7.47
C LEU A 107 -6.61 -8.99 8.12
N SER A 108 -7.40 -9.81 7.41
CA SER A 108 -8.67 -10.33 7.94
C SER A 108 -8.52 -11.27 9.14
N SER A 109 -7.31 -11.74 9.43
CA SER A 109 -7.00 -12.45 10.69
C SER A 109 -7.12 -11.54 11.93
N ALA A 110 -7.00 -10.23 11.76
CA ALA A 110 -6.91 -9.24 12.83
C ALA A 110 -8.04 -8.19 12.83
N ILE A 111 -8.64 -7.93 11.67
CA ILE A 111 -9.72 -6.93 11.51
C ILE A 111 -10.91 -7.51 10.74
N PRO A 112 -12.11 -6.90 10.81
CA PRO A 112 -13.26 -7.37 10.06
C PRO A 112 -12.98 -7.48 8.55
N GLN A 113 -13.46 -8.54 7.89
CA GLN A 113 -13.23 -8.80 6.46
C GLN A 113 -13.52 -7.58 5.56
N ALA A 114 -14.59 -6.84 5.87
CA ALA A 114 -14.96 -5.64 5.13
C ALA A 114 -13.87 -4.55 5.23
N ALA A 115 -13.25 -4.38 6.40
CA ALA A 115 -12.15 -3.43 6.58
C ALA A 115 -10.88 -3.92 5.87
N ALA A 116 -10.53 -5.21 6.02
CA ALA A 116 -9.40 -5.83 5.33
C ALA A 116 -9.46 -5.62 3.82
N ARG A 117 -10.59 -6.01 3.19
CA ARG A 117 -10.84 -5.79 1.75
C ARG A 117 -10.60 -4.35 1.31
N GLN A 118 -11.14 -3.38 2.03
CA GLN A 118 -11.02 -1.96 1.66
C GLN A 118 -9.60 -1.41 1.85
N LEU A 119 -8.88 -1.84 2.88
CA LEU A 119 -7.50 -1.43 3.12
C LEU A 119 -6.54 -2.07 2.11
N THR A 120 -6.70 -3.36 1.81
CA THR A 120 -5.93 -4.05 0.77
C THR A 120 -6.16 -3.44 -0.61
N LEU A 121 -7.40 -3.06 -0.95
CA LEU A 121 -7.68 -2.34 -2.19
C LEU A 121 -6.94 -0.99 -2.26
N GLN A 122 -6.94 -0.21 -1.19
CA GLN A 122 -6.21 1.06 -1.13
C GLN A 122 -4.70 0.86 -1.24
N ALA A 123 -4.16 -0.20 -0.64
CA ALA A 123 -2.74 -0.57 -0.78
C ALA A 123 -2.37 -0.81 -2.25
N TYR A 124 -3.11 -1.66 -2.95
CA TYR A 124 -2.88 -1.89 -4.39
C TYR A 124 -3.09 -0.62 -5.23
N GLN A 125 -4.09 0.21 -4.92
CA GLN A 125 -4.30 1.48 -5.64
C GLN A 125 -3.09 2.41 -5.48
N ARG A 126 -2.53 2.50 -4.27
CA ARG A 126 -1.32 3.27 -4.00
C ARG A 126 -0.13 2.69 -4.76
N GLU A 127 0.04 1.37 -4.75
CA GLU A 127 1.12 0.71 -5.48
C GLU A 127 1.01 0.98 -6.99
N ILE A 128 -0.17 0.80 -7.58
CA ILE A 128 -0.44 1.13 -8.99
C ILE A 128 -0.12 2.61 -9.28
N ALA A 129 -0.45 3.53 -8.37
CA ALA A 129 -0.14 4.95 -8.54
C ALA A 129 1.38 5.23 -8.49
N GLN A 130 2.16 4.41 -7.79
CA GLN A 130 3.61 4.58 -7.62
C GLN A 130 4.42 3.92 -8.74
N VAL A 131 4.11 2.67 -9.10
CA VAL A 131 4.92 1.85 -10.02
C VAL A 131 4.17 1.46 -11.30
N GLY A 132 2.88 1.75 -11.38
CA GLY A 132 2.06 1.48 -12.55
C GLY A 132 1.41 0.11 -12.56
N ARG A 133 0.25 0.03 -13.23
CA ARG A 133 -0.59 -1.18 -13.29
C ARG A 133 0.13 -2.41 -13.84
N SER A 134 0.92 -2.24 -14.90
CA SER A 134 1.62 -3.35 -15.55
C SER A 134 2.66 -3.99 -14.61
N HIS A 135 3.33 -3.18 -13.78
CA HIS A 135 4.28 -3.68 -12.80
C HIS A 135 3.56 -4.50 -11.73
N VAL A 136 2.47 -3.98 -11.17
CA VAL A 136 1.65 -4.73 -10.19
C VAL A 136 1.11 -6.05 -10.77
N GLN A 137 0.66 -6.05 -12.03
CA GLN A 137 0.22 -7.27 -12.70
C GLN A 137 1.37 -8.30 -12.84
N GLN A 138 2.58 -7.84 -13.16
CA GLN A 138 3.74 -8.69 -13.25
C GLN A 138 4.10 -9.29 -11.88
N THR A 139 4.10 -8.49 -10.81
CA THR A 139 4.34 -8.97 -9.45
C THR A 139 3.35 -10.06 -9.04
N ILE A 140 2.06 -9.89 -9.38
CA ILE A 140 1.02 -10.90 -9.14
C ILE A 140 1.30 -12.22 -9.89
N ASP A 141 1.70 -12.12 -11.16
CA ASP A 141 2.01 -13.29 -11.98
C ASP A 141 3.27 -14.01 -11.46
N ASP A 142 4.31 -13.26 -11.08
CA ASP A 142 5.58 -13.78 -10.55
C ASP A 142 5.37 -14.51 -9.21
N LEU A 143 4.65 -13.87 -8.26
CA LEU A 143 4.33 -14.48 -6.95
C LEU A 143 3.56 -15.81 -7.08
N ALA A 144 2.65 -15.89 -8.06
CA ALA A 144 1.91 -17.13 -8.30
C ALA A 144 2.74 -18.19 -9.02
N ALA A 145 3.68 -17.79 -9.88
CA ALA A 145 4.58 -18.71 -10.58
C ALA A 145 5.64 -19.33 -9.66
N ASP A 146 6.07 -18.59 -8.63
CA ASP A 146 7.02 -19.07 -7.62
C ASP A 146 6.45 -20.23 -6.77
N ALA A 147 5.12 -20.33 -6.68
CA ALA A 147 4.47 -21.49 -6.08
C ALA A 147 4.53 -22.70 -7.04
N GLN A 148 5.17 -23.80 -6.61
CA GLN A 148 5.25 -25.07 -7.35
C GLN A 148 3.89 -25.82 -7.44
N GLY A 149 2.79 -25.14 -7.77
CA GLY A 149 1.46 -25.70 -7.85
C GLY A 149 0.34 -24.70 -7.52
N VAL A 150 -0.70 -25.18 -6.86
CA VAL A 150 -1.81 -24.33 -6.39
C VAL A 150 -1.36 -23.52 -5.19
N VAL A 151 -1.55 -22.20 -5.25
CA VAL A 151 -1.26 -21.27 -4.15
C VAL A 151 -2.57 -20.74 -3.58
N THR A 152 -2.60 -20.53 -2.26
CA THR A 152 -3.78 -20.03 -1.55
C THR A 152 -3.52 -18.61 -1.09
N TRP A 153 -4.34 -17.66 -1.51
CA TRP A 153 -4.23 -16.24 -1.15
C TRP A 153 -5.39 -15.79 -0.28
N PRO A 154 -5.18 -14.80 0.61
CA PRO A 154 -6.25 -14.21 1.41
C PRO A 154 -7.43 -13.71 0.55
N ASP A 155 -8.64 -13.84 1.07
CA ASP A 155 -9.85 -13.38 0.36
C ASP A 155 -9.83 -11.87 0.07
N GLU A 156 -9.28 -11.06 0.98
CA GLU A 156 -9.14 -9.62 0.79
C GLU A 156 -8.26 -9.24 -0.41
N GLU A 157 -7.18 -9.98 -0.66
CA GLU A 157 -6.29 -9.76 -1.81
C GLU A 157 -6.96 -10.15 -3.11
N VAL A 158 -7.54 -11.36 -3.17
CA VAL A 158 -8.26 -11.83 -4.37
C VAL A 158 -9.43 -10.90 -4.69
N TRP A 159 -10.14 -10.42 -3.66
CA TRP A 159 -11.20 -9.44 -3.84
C TRP A 159 -10.66 -8.12 -4.41
N ALA A 160 -9.58 -7.56 -3.84
CA ALA A 160 -9.00 -6.30 -4.28
C ALA A 160 -8.48 -6.36 -5.72
N ILE A 161 -7.76 -7.43 -6.09
CA ILE A 161 -7.26 -7.69 -7.45
C ILE A 161 -8.42 -7.66 -8.46
N ARG A 162 -9.54 -8.32 -8.13
CA ARG A 162 -10.75 -8.33 -8.96
C ARG A 162 -11.39 -6.95 -9.08
N GLN A 163 -11.49 -6.19 -7.98
CA GLN A 163 -12.02 -4.82 -8.01
C GLN A 163 -11.20 -3.90 -8.92
N LEU A 164 -9.88 -4.12 -8.97
CA LEU A 164 -8.98 -3.38 -9.84
C LEU A 164 -9.00 -3.88 -11.29
N GLY A 165 -9.72 -4.95 -11.60
CA GLY A 165 -9.73 -5.58 -12.92
C GLY A 165 -8.39 -6.21 -13.31
N LEU A 166 -7.53 -6.52 -12.34
CA LEU A 166 -6.28 -7.24 -12.56
C LEU A 166 -6.58 -8.72 -12.76
N ARG A 167 -5.73 -9.41 -13.53
CA ARG A 167 -5.90 -10.84 -13.81
C ARG A 167 -5.37 -11.65 -12.63
N LEU A 168 -6.22 -12.53 -12.11
CA LEU A 168 -5.81 -13.54 -11.15
C LEU A 168 -5.16 -14.73 -11.88
N PRO A 169 -3.97 -15.19 -11.48
CA PRO A 169 -3.35 -16.40 -12.02
C PRO A 169 -4.21 -17.65 -11.78
N ALA A 170 -4.19 -18.60 -12.73
CA ALA A 170 -5.11 -19.74 -12.74
C ALA A 170 -4.90 -20.73 -11.57
N ASN A 171 -3.69 -20.78 -11.04
CA ASN A 171 -3.29 -21.62 -9.92
C ASN A 171 -3.58 -20.97 -8.55
N VAL A 172 -4.09 -19.74 -8.50
CA VAL A 172 -4.50 -19.11 -7.25
C VAL A 172 -5.88 -19.63 -6.80
N ARG A 173 -5.99 -19.89 -5.50
CA ARG A 173 -7.23 -20.21 -4.80
C ARG A 173 -7.42 -19.25 -3.63
N VAL A 174 -8.67 -19.05 -3.23
CA VAL A 174 -9.00 -18.19 -2.09
C VAL A 174 -8.87 -19.00 -0.81
N ALA A 175 -8.17 -18.45 0.18
CA ALA A 175 -8.07 -19.02 1.51
C ALA A 175 -9.46 -19.18 2.14
N PRO A 176 -9.74 -20.30 2.83
CA PRO A 176 -10.94 -20.40 3.63
C PRO A 176 -10.91 -19.27 4.67
N GLN A 177 -12.03 -18.57 4.84
CA GLN A 177 -12.14 -17.54 5.86
C GLN A 177 -11.87 -18.19 7.22
N SER A 178 -10.78 -17.78 7.87
CA SER A 178 -10.53 -18.11 9.27
C SER A 178 -11.66 -17.49 10.06
N GLY A 179 -12.62 -18.33 10.49
CA GLY A 179 -13.77 -17.90 11.28
C GLY A 179 -13.29 -17.02 12.42
N GLY A 180 -13.72 -15.76 12.41
CA GLY A 180 -13.20 -14.73 13.29
C GLY A 180 -13.15 -15.20 14.74
N VAL A 181 -12.02 -14.98 15.39
CA VAL A 181 -11.89 -15.12 16.84
C VAL A 181 -12.88 -14.13 17.47
N GLN A 182 -14.04 -14.64 17.88
CA GLN A 182 -14.92 -13.94 18.81
C GLN A 182 -14.14 -13.80 20.12
N ARG A 183 -13.68 -12.59 20.44
CA ARG A 183 -13.22 -12.19 21.77
C ARG A 183 -13.88 -10.89 22.16
#